data_AF-A0A523VEV0-F1
#
_entry.id   AF-A0A523VEV0-F1
#
_cell.length_a   1.000
_cell.length_b   1.000
_cell.length_c   1.000
_cell.angle_alpha   90.00
_cell.angle_beta   90.00
_cell.angle_gamma   90.00
#
_symmetry.space_group_name_H-M   'P 1'
#
loop_
_entity.id
_entity.type
_entity.pdbx_description
1 polymer ?
#
loop_
_entity_poly.entity_id
_entity_poly.type
_entity_poly.pdbx_seq_one_letter_code
_entity_poly.pdbx_strand_id
1 'polypeptide(L)'
;MIALYITSLHTFSGKTALCLGLGRRLQADGHKVGYLKPLSTHPWQATCGLADEDAYFVGRTLGLSEEPCDLVGVVATENLLTEALKAKKEPDLLGRIKTAFERVSAGKDVVLLEGGASLREGYGLGLGTPVVAEALDVRALAVTPFTDRMSLIDDSLVAKLRLENRPLGVVANRVPDQEMDFVLNLAGPHLKKRG
;
A
#
# COMPACT_ATOMS: atom_id res chain seq x y z
N MET A 1 18.46 -1.74 -1.85
CA MET A 1 17.08 -1.31 -2.15
C MET A 1 16.24 -1.53 -0.89
N ILE A 2 15.47 -0.53 -0.48
CA ILE A 2 14.50 -0.61 0.63
C ILE A 2 13.09 -0.53 0.05
N ALA A 3 12.16 -1.36 0.50
CA ALA A 3 10.76 -1.26 0.09
C ALA A 3 9.84 -0.99 1.29
N LEU A 4 8.90 -0.07 1.10
CA LEU A 4 7.95 0.35 2.12
C LEU A 4 6.52 0.13 1.63
N TYR A 5 5.75 -0.65 2.38
CA TYR A 5 4.36 -0.93 2.04
C TYR A 5 3.39 0.01 2.74
N ILE A 6 2.87 0.99 2.01
CA ILE A 6 1.90 1.98 2.48
C ILE A 6 0.50 1.40 2.34
N THR A 7 -0.15 1.13 3.46
CA THR A 7 -1.47 0.49 3.52
C THR A 7 -2.47 1.35 4.30
N SER A 8 -3.74 0.95 4.37
CA SER A 8 -4.80 1.71 5.01
C SER A 8 -5.89 0.83 5.57
N LEU A 9 -6.62 1.37 6.54
CA LEU A 9 -7.86 0.79 7.06
C LEU A 9 -9.09 1.34 6.32
N HIS A 10 -8.96 2.52 5.71
CA HIS A 10 -10.04 3.28 5.09
C HIS A 10 -9.76 3.69 3.65
N THR A 11 -10.81 3.74 2.84
CA THR A 11 -10.79 4.42 1.54
C THR A 11 -10.43 5.90 1.72
N PHE A 12 -9.76 6.49 0.74
CA PHE A 12 -9.40 7.92 0.73
C PHE A 12 -8.62 8.42 1.96
N SER A 13 -7.84 7.55 2.60
CA SER A 13 -7.00 7.88 3.77
C SER A 13 -5.77 8.73 3.45
N GLY A 14 -5.44 8.93 2.16
CA GLY A 14 -4.29 9.70 1.71
C GLY A 14 -3.02 8.89 1.43
N LYS A 15 -3.12 7.56 1.25
CA LYS A 15 -1.98 6.70 0.84
C LYS A 15 -1.25 7.25 -0.39
N THR A 16 -1.96 7.53 -1.48
CA THR A 16 -1.37 8.03 -2.73
C THR A 16 -0.64 9.36 -2.53
N ALA A 17 -1.22 10.27 -1.74
CA ALA A 17 -0.57 11.53 -1.38
C ALA A 17 0.69 11.31 -0.53
N LEU A 18 0.66 10.35 0.40
CA LEU A 18 1.82 9.97 1.20
C LEU A 18 2.92 9.34 0.32
N CYS A 19 2.57 8.44 -0.61
CA CYS A 19 3.48 7.86 -1.60
C CYS A 19 4.17 8.97 -2.41
N LEU A 20 3.40 9.95 -2.89
CA LEU A 20 3.94 11.08 -3.65
C LEU A 20 4.85 11.97 -2.81
N GLY A 21 4.43 12.33 -1.59
CA GLY A 21 5.22 13.16 -0.69
C GLY A 21 6.56 12.50 -0.34
N LEU A 22 6.53 11.22 0.03
CA LEU A 22 7.74 10.44 0.30
C LEU A 22 8.60 10.28 -0.94
N GLY A 23 8.00 9.92 -2.08
CA GLY A 23 8.73 9.73 -3.34
C GLY A 23 9.45 11.00 -3.80
N ARG A 24 8.76 12.15 -3.78
CA ARG A 24 9.35 13.45 -4.13
C ARG A 24 10.46 13.86 -3.18
N ARG A 25 10.27 13.64 -1.87
CA ARG A 25 11.29 13.94 -0.87
C ARG A 25 12.54 13.09 -1.09
N LEU A 26 12.38 11.79 -1.26
CA LEU A 26 13.48 10.85 -1.51
C LEU A 26 14.22 11.17 -2.82
N GLN A 27 13.51 11.56 -3.87
CA GLN A 27 14.14 12.04 -5.12
C GLN A 27 14.94 13.32 -4.91
N ALA A 28 14.42 14.28 -4.13
CA ALA A 28 15.15 15.50 -3.79
C ALA A 28 16.41 15.21 -2.95
N ASP A 29 16.39 14.16 -2.15
CA ASP A 29 17.54 13.64 -1.39
C ASP A 29 18.49 12.77 -2.26
N GLY A 30 18.21 12.63 -3.57
CA GLY A 30 19.10 11.96 -4.54
C GLY A 30 18.85 10.47 -4.77
N HIS A 31 17.78 9.90 -4.20
CA HIS A 31 17.46 8.48 -4.33
C HIS A 31 16.68 8.15 -5.61
N LYS A 32 16.97 7.00 -6.21
CA LYS A 32 16.18 6.40 -7.28
C LYS A 32 14.93 5.75 -6.69
N VAL A 33 13.76 6.33 -6.95
CA VAL A 33 12.48 5.86 -6.42
C VAL A 33 11.75 5.00 -7.45
N GLY A 34 11.22 3.86 -7.01
CA GLY A 34 10.24 3.04 -7.73
C GLY A 34 8.89 3.07 -7.03
N TYR A 35 7.85 2.61 -7.73
CA TYR A 35 6.49 2.53 -7.22
C TYR A 35 5.82 1.26 -7.75
N LEU A 36 4.92 0.68 -6.95
CA LEU A 36 4.09 -0.46 -7.37
C LEU A 36 2.79 -0.45 -6.57
N LYS A 37 1.67 -0.76 -7.22
CA LYS A 37 0.46 -1.27 -6.55
C LYS A 37 0.48 -2.79 -6.63
N PRO A 38 0.83 -3.52 -5.54
CA PRO A 38 0.87 -4.98 -5.60
C PRO A 38 -0.48 -5.58 -6.00
N LEU A 39 -1.55 -4.99 -5.48
CA LEU A 39 -2.92 -5.31 -5.81
C LEU A 39 -3.70 -4.02 -6.09
N SER A 40 -4.31 -3.93 -7.27
CA SER A 40 -5.33 -2.93 -7.58
C SER A 40 -6.72 -3.55 -7.48
N THR A 41 -7.66 -2.80 -6.90
CA THR A 41 -9.10 -3.13 -6.86
C THR A 41 -9.94 -2.20 -7.74
N HIS A 42 -9.29 -1.27 -8.45
CA HIS A 42 -9.92 -0.25 -9.29
C HIS A 42 -9.40 -0.40 -10.73
N PRO A 43 -9.93 -1.39 -11.48
CA PRO A 43 -9.49 -1.64 -12.85
C PRO A 43 -9.68 -0.40 -13.72
N TRP A 44 -8.60 0.01 -14.38
CA TRP A 44 -8.60 1.11 -15.33
C TRP A 44 -7.97 0.66 -16.66
N GLN A 45 -8.59 1.00 -17.78
CA GLN A 45 -8.12 0.62 -19.10
C GLN A 45 -7.08 1.62 -19.61
N ALA A 46 -5.80 1.24 -19.55
CA ALA A 46 -4.70 1.96 -20.16
C ALA A 46 -4.44 1.48 -21.59
N THR A 47 -3.59 2.21 -22.33
CA THR A 47 -3.11 1.79 -23.66
C THR A 47 -2.33 0.47 -23.61
N CYS A 48 -1.56 0.25 -22.54
CA CYS A 48 -0.80 -0.99 -22.34
C CYS A 48 -1.65 -2.19 -21.89
N GLY A 49 -2.93 -1.98 -21.57
CA GLY A 49 -3.81 -3.00 -20.99
C GLY A 49 -4.48 -2.56 -19.69
N LEU A 50 -4.94 -3.54 -18.90
CA LEU A 50 -5.62 -3.28 -17.63
C LEU A 50 -4.59 -2.88 -16.56
N ALA A 51 -4.84 -1.73 -15.92
CA ALA A 51 -3.97 -1.14 -14.91
C ALA A 51 -4.81 -0.45 -13.81
N ASP A 52 -4.25 0.58 -13.20
CA ASP A 52 -4.84 1.39 -12.14
C ASP A 52 -4.53 2.87 -12.40
N GLU A 53 -5.54 3.73 -12.29
CA GLU A 53 -5.40 5.16 -12.57
C GLU A 53 -4.45 5.87 -11.59
N ASP A 54 -4.45 5.49 -10.30
CA ASP A 54 -3.50 6.05 -9.33
C ASP A 54 -2.08 5.65 -9.68
N ALA A 55 -1.87 4.42 -10.16
CA ALA A 55 -0.54 3.96 -10.56
C ALA A 55 0.00 4.79 -11.74
N TYR A 56 -0.86 5.09 -12.73
CA TYR A 56 -0.52 6.01 -13.81
C TYR A 56 -0.20 7.42 -13.27
N PHE A 57 -1.07 7.96 -12.43
CA PHE A 57 -0.89 9.30 -11.84
C PHE A 57 0.41 9.41 -11.04
N VAL A 58 0.71 8.43 -10.19
CA VAL A 58 1.93 8.40 -9.38
C VAL A 58 3.17 8.23 -10.27
N GLY A 59 3.14 7.31 -11.23
CA GLY A 59 4.25 7.11 -12.16
C GLY A 59 4.59 8.38 -12.93
N ARG A 60 3.58 9.06 -13.49
CA ARG A 60 3.75 10.34 -14.19
C ARG A 60 4.27 11.43 -13.26
N THR A 61 3.73 11.52 -12.05
CA THR A 61 4.13 12.56 -11.10
C THR A 61 5.56 12.37 -10.61
N LEU A 62 6.00 11.14 -10.37
CA LEU A 62 7.38 10.84 -9.97
C LEU A 62 8.35 10.76 -11.16
N GLY A 63 7.88 10.90 -12.40
CA GLY A 63 8.73 10.82 -13.59
C GLY A 63 9.31 9.42 -13.81
N LEU A 64 8.54 8.38 -13.49
CA LEU A 64 8.90 6.98 -13.71
C LEU A 64 8.83 6.65 -15.22
N SER A 65 9.70 5.75 -15.66
CA SER A 65 9.80 5.30 -17.06
C SER A 65 8.91 4.11 -17.38
N GLU A 66 8.45 3.43 -16.33
CA GLU A 66 7.59 2.26 -16.38
C GLU A 66 6.18 2.62 -16.88
N GLU A 67 5.59 1.77 -17.73
CA GLU A 67 4.21 1.92 -18.17
C GLU A 67 3.22 1.66 -17.02
N PRO A 68 1.97 2.17 -17.06
CA PRO A 68 0.99 1.97 -15.99
C PRO A 68 0.75 0.51 -15.63
N CYS A 69 0.73 -0.36 -16.63
CA CYS A 69 0.55 -1.80 -16.46
C CYS A 69 1.77 -2.46 -15.79
N ASP A 70 2.93 -1.81 -15.83
CA ASP A 70 4.13 -2.31 -15.17
C ASP A 70 4.16 -1.99 -13.68
N LEU A 71 3.44 -0.92 -13.30
CA LEU A 71 3.29 -0.40 -11.94
C LEU A 71 2.16 -1.10 -11.16
N VAL A 72 1.55 -2.15 -11.71
CA VAL A 72 0.51 -2.94 -11.04
C VAL A 72 0.85 -4.43 -11.09
N GLY A 73 0.87 -5.10 -9.93
CA GLY A 73 1.16 -6.53 -9.86
C GLY A 73 -0.02 -7.39 -10.33
N VAL A 74 -1.18 -7.18 -9.71
CA VAL A 74 -2.44 -7.83 -10.05
C VAL A 74 -3.57 -6.82 -10.03
N VAL A 75 -4.41 -6.82 -11.06
CA VAL A 75 -5.68 -6.10 -11.07
C VAL A 75 -6.79 -7.09 -10.70
N ALA A 76 -7.42 -6.87 -9.56
CA ALA A 76 -8.57 -7.65 -9.11
C ALA A 76 -9.81 -7.28 -9.92
N THR A 77 -10.42 -8.27 -10.56
CA THR A 77 -11.69 -8.14 -11.28
C THR A 77 -12.64 -9.25 -10.83
N GLU A 78 -13.94 -9.06 -11.05
CA GLU A 78 -14.94 -10.10 -10.76
C GLU A 78 -14.68 -11.37 -11.57
N ASN A 79 -14.21 -11.23 -12.81
CA ASN A 79 -13.82 -12.35 -13.65
C ASN A 79 -12.63 -13.10 -13.04
N LEU A 80 -11.57 -12.40 -12.62
CA LEU A 80 -10.41 -13.02 -11.98
C LEU A 80 -10.80 -13.77 -10.70
N LEU A 81 -11.67 -13.18 -9.89
CA LEU A 81 -12.20 -13.84 -8.69
C LEU A 81 -12.99 -15.11 -9.05
N THR A 82 -13.90 -15.01 -10.02
CA THR A 82 -14.72 -16.14 -10.46
C THR A 82 -13.87 -17.28 -11.03
N GLU A 83 -12.83 -16.94 -11.79
CA GLU A 83 -11.86 -17.91 -12.32
C GLU A 83 -11.07 -18.57 -11.21
N ALA A 84 -10.55 -17.80 -10.26
CA ALA A 84 -9.81 -18.33 -9.11
C ALA A 84 -10.66 -19.31 -8.28
N LEU A 85 -11.94 -18.99 -8.04
CA LEU A 85 -12.86 -19.84 -7.29
C LEU A 85 -13.24 -21.14 -8.03
N LYS A 86 -13.25 -21.12 -9.37
CA LYS A 86 -13.57 -22.29 -10.20
C LYS A 86 -12.35 -23.16 -10.49
N ALA A 87 -11.15 -22.63 -10.31
CA ALA A 87 -9.93 -23.29 -10.74
C ALA A 87 -9.66 -24.55 -9.88
N LYS A 88 -9.32 -25.66 -10.55
CA LYS A 88 -8.86 -26.88 -9.85
C LYS A 88 -7.49 -26.70 -9.19
N LYS A 89 -6.73 -25.69 -9.65
CA LYS A 89 -5.44 -25.27 -9.10
C LYS A 89 -5.48 -23.75 -9.02
N GLU A 90 -5.15 -23.20 -7.86
CA GLU A 90 -5.16 -21.77 -7.65
C GLU A 90 -4.17 -21.06 -8.61
N PRO A 91 -4.56 -19.92 -9.21
CA PRO A 91 -3.65 -19.13 -10.02
C PRO A 91 -2.51 -18.56 -9.17
N ASP A 92 -1.29 -18.55 -9.71
CA ASP A 92 -0.12 -17.98 -9.03
C ASP A 92 -0.11 -16.45 -9.09
N LEU A 93 -1.08 -15.84 -8.41
CA LEU A 93 -1.21 -14.38 -8.36
C LEU A 93 -0.09 -13.74 -7.53
N LEU A 94 0.37 -14.41 -6.49
CA LEU A 94 1.47 -13.93 -5.67
C LEU A 94 2.79 -13.91 -6.46
N GLY A 95 3.06 -14.92 -7.29
CA GLY A 95 4.19 -14.94 -8.22
C GLY A 95 4.16 -13.80 -9.23
N ARG A 96 2.97 -13.40 -9.72
CA ARG A 96 2.81 -12.21 -10.57
C ARG A 96 3.21 -10.93 -9.85
N ILE A 97 2.82 -10.77 -8.58
CA ILE A 97 3.23 -9.63 -7.75
C ILE A 97 4.76 -9.62 -7.56
N LYS A 98 5.36 -10.77 -7.24
CA LYS A 98 6.83 -10.89 -7.09
C LYS A 98 7.56 -10.47 -8.35
N THR A 99 7.12 -10.97 -9.51
CA THR A 99 7.70 -10.63 -10.81
C THR A 99 7.60 -9.13 -11.10
N ALA A 100 6.44 -8.52 -10.83
CA ALA A 100 6.26 -7.08 -11.00
C ALA A 100 7.19 -6.29 -10.06
N PHE A 101 7.31 -6.71 -8.80
CA PHE A 101 8.20 -6.09 -7.81
C PHE A 101 9.67 -6.18 -8.20
N GLU A 102 10.15 -7.35 -8.64
CA GLU A 102 11.52 -7.53 -9.13
C GLU A 102 11.83 -6.58 -10.29
N ARG A 103 10.90 -6.45 -11.25
CA ARG A 103 11.06 -5.53 -12.38
C ARG A 103 11.11 -4.07 -11.94
N VAL A 104 10.14 -3.61 -11.13
CA VAL A 104 10.09 -2.18 -10.74
C VAL A 104 11.18 -1.78 -9.74
N SER A 105 11.73 -2.74 -9.00
CA SER A 105 12.79 -2.51 -8.01
C SER A 105 14.19 -2.50 -8.62
N ALA A 106 14.35 -3.03 -9.84
CA ALA A 106 15.63 -3.08 -10.53
C ALA A 106 16.25 -1.67 -10.66
N GLY A 107 17.43 -1.50 -10.07
CA GLY A 107 18.17 -0.23 -10.10
C GLY A 107 17.57 0.90 -9.27
N LYS A 108 16.58 0.63 -8.40
CA LYS A 108 16.01 1.60 -7.45
C LYS A 108 16.66 1.48 -6.07
N ASP A 109 16.77 2.61 -5.39
CA ASP A 109 17.22 2.67 -4.00
C ASP A 109 16.04 2.43 -3.04
N VAL A 110 14.86 2.98 -3.38
CA VAL A 110 13.64 2.84 -2.59
C VAL A 110 12.45 2.49 -3.49
N VAL A 111 11.60 1.57 -3.06
CA VAL A 111 10.33 1.25 -3.73
C VAL A 111 9.16 1.49 -2.78
N LEU A 112 8.20 2.31 -3.22
CA LEU A 112 6.96 2.55 -2.48
C LEU A 112 5.89 1.60 -3.00
N LEU A 113 5.39 0.73 -2.13
CA LEU A 113 4.26 -0.14 -2.45
C LEU A 113 3.00 0.51 -1.92
N GLU A 114 2.00 0.71 -2.77
CA GLU A 114 0.70 1.25 -2.34
C GLU A 114 -0.34 0.13 -2.29
N GLY A 115 -0.87 -0.10 -1.09
CA GLY A 115 -1.86 -1.14 -0.82
C GLY A 115 -3.28 -0.73 -1.18
N GLY A 116 -4.19 -1.68 -0.95
CA GLY A 116 -5.63 -1.47 -1.15
C GLY A 116 -6.22 -0.39 -0.24
N ALA A 117 -7.51 -0.12 -0.44
CA ALA A 117 -8.20 0.87 0.35
C ALA A 117 -8.42 0.42 1.82
N SER A 118 -8.41 -0.88 2.10
CA SER A 118 -8.51 -1.44 3.44
C SER A 118 -7.60 -2.66 3.63
N LEU A 119 -7.25 -2.98 4.88
CA LEU A 119 -6.58 -4.24 5.25
C LEU A 119 -7.48 -5.49 5.09
N ARG A 120 -8.71 -5.33 4.57
CA ARG A 120 -9.63 -6.43 4.23
C ARG A 120 -9.52 -6.85 2.76
N GLU A 121 -9.02 -5.97 1.89
CA GLU A 121 -8.92 -6.25 0.45
C GLU A 121 -7.87 -7.31 0.13
N GLY A 122 -8.09 -8.03 -0.98
CA GLY A 122 -7.19 -9.05 -1.50
C GLY A 122 -7.36 -10.45 -0.94
N TYR A 123 -8.00 -10.62 0.22
CA TYR A 123 -8.16 -11.95 0.85
C TYR A 123 -8.92 -12.96 -0.04
N GLY A 124 -9.93 -12.52 -0.79
CA GLY A 124 -10.66 -13.40 -1.71
C GLY A 124 -9.82 -13.97 -2.86
N LEU A 125 -8.65 -13.39 -3.12
CA LEU A 125 -7.68 -13.84 -4.11
C LEU A 125 -6.41 -14.42 -3.47
N GLY A 126 -6.37 -14.59 -2.15
CA GLY A 126 -5.16 -14.99 -1.42
C GLY A 126 -4.08 -13.91 -1.36
N LEU A 127 -4.42 -12.65 -1.65
CA LEU A 127 -3.49 -11.50 -1.76
C LEU A 127 -3.69 -10.49 -0.64
N GLY A 128 -4.03 -10.97 0.57
CA GLY A 128 -4.13 -10.10 1.74
C GLY A 128 -2.82 -9.33 1.96
N THR A 129 -2.92 -8.09 2.45
CA THR A 129 -1.73 -7.24 2.69
C THR A 129 -0.60 -7.95 3.46
N PRO A 130 -0.86 -8.74 4.53
CA PRO A 130 0.19 -9.44 5.27
C PRO A 130 0.89 -10.51 4.44
N VAL A 131 0.14 -11.25 3.62
CA VAL A 131 0.66 -12.28 2.70
C VAL A 131 1.60 -11.65 1.69
N VAL A 132 1.19 -10.54 1.08
CA VAL A 132 2.04 -9.80 0.14
C VAL A 132 3.28 -9.22 0.83
N ALA A 133 3.11 -8.66 2.04
CA ALA A 133 4.21 -8.09 2.80
C ALA A 133 5.26 -9.15 3.18
N GLU A 134 4.82 -10.35 3.56
CA GLU A 134 5.68 -11.49 3.84
C GLU A 134 6.38 -11.99 2.58
N ALA A 135 5.64 -12.16 1.49
CA ALA A 135 6.16 -12.69 0.24
C ALA A 135 7.25 -11.82 -0.41
N LEU A 136 7.19 -10.49 -0.19
CA LEU A 136 8.17 -9.52 -0.68
C LEU A 136 9.23 -9.14 0.37
N ASP A 137 9.14 -9.73 1.57
CA ASP A 137 9.94 -9.39 2.74
C ASP A 137 9.97 -7.88 3.07
N VAL A 138 8.81 -7.23 3.02
CA VAL A 138 8.68 -5.78 3.28
C VAL A 138 8.00 -5.49 4.61
N ARG A 139 8.23 -4.28 5.11
CA ARG A 139 7.55 -3.74 6.29
C ARG A 139 6.47 -2.75 5.86
N ALA A 140 5.40 -2.66 6.65
CA ALA A 140 4.22 -1.89 6.28
C ALA A 140 3.99 -0.67 7.19
N LEU A 141 3.62 0.46 6.61
CA LEU A 141 3.17 1.67 7.29
C LEU A 141 1.67 1.84 7.03
N ALA A 142 0.85 1.79 8.07
CA ALA A 142 -0.58 1.98 7.93
C ALA A 142 -0.94 3.46 7.97
N VAL A 143 -1.90 3.88 7.15
CA VAL A 143 -2.44 5.24 7.12
C VAL A 143 -3.91 5.18 7.53
N THR A 144 -4.30 6.02 8.49
CA THR A 144 -5.70 6.19 8.85
C THR A 144 -6.06 7.68 8.90
N PRO A 145 -7.20 8.11 8.32
CA PRO A 145 -7.68 9.46 8.54
C PRO A 145 -8.15 9.61 10.00
N PHE A 146 -7.92 10.78 10.58
CA PHE A 146 -8.49 11.11 11.87
C PHE A 146 -9.99 11.41 11.71
N THR A 147 -10.83 10.53 12.26
CA THR A 147 -12.28 10.77 12.36
C THR A 147 -12.64 11.21 13.77
N ASP A 148 -12.19 10.46 14.76
CA ASP A 148 -12.33 10.76 16.19
C ASP A 148 -11.25 10.02 16.98
N ARG A 149 -11.16 10.32 18.28
CA ARG A 149 -10.13 9.77 19.18
C ARG A 149 -10.22 8.25 19.34
N MET A 150 -11.43 7.68 19.40
CA MET A 150 -11.59 6.23 19.57
C MET A 150 -11.23 5.51 18.28
N SER A 151 -11.75 5.97 17.14
CA SER A 151 -11.46 5.40 15.82
C SER A 151 -9.97 5.39 15.53
N LEU A 152 -9.22 6.45 15.87
CA LEU A 152 -7.76 6.46 15.70
C LEU A 152 -7.06 5.32 16.46
N ILE A 153 -7.46 5.08 17.71
CA ILE A 153 -6.86 4.04 18.55
C ILE A 153 -7.24 2.67 18.01
N ASP A 154 -8.52 2.45 17.71
CA ASP A 154 -9.02 1.18 17.20
C ASP A 154 -8.38 0.82 15.85
N ASP A 155 -8.33 1.76 14.90
CA ASP A 155 -7.67 1.57 13.62
C ASP A 155 -6.20 1.22 13.77
N SER A 156 -5.50 1.89 14.70
CA SER A 156 -4.09 1.64 14.94
C SER A 156 -3.85 0.24 15.50
N LEU A 157 -4.70 -0.21 16.43
CA LEU A 157 -4.62 -1.55 17.01
C LEU A 157 -5.05 -2.63 16.01
N VAL A 158 -6.05 -2.37 15.17
CA VAL A 158 -6.46 -3.28 14.08
C VAL A 158 -5.36 -3.35 13.01
N ALA A 159 -4.70 -2.23 12.69
CA ALA A 159 -3.55 -2.23 11.78
C ALA A 159 -2.47 -3.18 12.27
N LYS A 160 -2.11 -3.07 13.56
CA LYS A 160 -1.15 -3.97 14.19
C LYS A 160 -1.62 -5.43 14.15
N LEU A 161 -2.86 -5.70 14.54
CA LEU A 161 -3.43 -7.05 14.55
C LEU A 161 -3.36 -7.69 13.16
N ARG A 162 -3.70 -6.93 12.12
CA ARG A 162 -3.74 -7.41 10.73
C ARG A 162 -2.35 -7.56 10.14
N LEU A 163 -1.43 -6.63 10.40
CA LEU A 163 -0.06 -6.65 9.85
C LEU A 163 0.90 -7.55 10.63
N GLU A 164 0.44 -8.13 11.73
CA GLU A 164 1.15 -9.09 12.57
C GLU A 164 2.53 -8.54 12.98
N ASN A 165 3.62 -9.16 12.51
CA ASN A 165 4.99 -8.81 12.90
C ASN A 165 5.68 -7.83 11.94
N ARG A 166 4.96 -7.34 10.92
CA ARG A 166 5.50 -6.44 9.90
C ARG A 166 5.06 -4.96 9.96
N PRO A 167 4.33 -4.42 10.96
CA PRO A 167 4.06 -2.99 11.01
C PRO A 167 5.33 -2.19 11.37
N LEU A 168 5.48 -1.00 10.76
CA LEU A 168 6.43 0.03 11.17
C LEU A 168 5.79 1.09 12.07
N GLY A 169 4.48 1.26 11.94
CA GLY A 169 3.71 2.25 12.67
C GLY A 169 2.45 2.65 11.92
N VAL A 170 1.84 3.74 12.39
CA VAL A 170 0.61 4.30 11.85
C VAL A 170 0.82 5.80 11.60
N VAL A 171 0.36 6.27 10.45
CA VAL A 171 0.24 7.69 10.11
C VAL A 171 -1.22 8.09 10.34
N ALA A 172 -1.45 8.95 11.32
CA ALA A 172 -2.72 9.66 11.48
C ALA A 172 -2.75 10.83 10.48
N ASN A 173 -3.63 10.77 9.49
CA ASN A 173 -3.77 11.81 8.48
C ASN A 173 -4.99 12.71 8.78
N ARG A 174 -5.00 13.94 8.25
CA ARG A 174 -6.11 14.90 8.44
C ARG A 174 -6.45 15.20 9.91
N VAL A 175 -5.46 15.16 10.79
CA VAL A 175 -5.64 15.51 12.21
C VAL A 175 -5.96 17.00 12.33
N PRO A 176 -7.09 17.40 12.93
CA PRO A 176 -7.37 18.80 13.22
C PRO A 176 -6.36 19.38 14.21
N ASP A 177 -6.02 20.66 14.11
CA ASP A 177 -5.01 21.31 14.97
C ASP A 177 -5.29 21.10 16.47
N GLN A 178 -6.57 21.19 16.88
CA GLN A 178 -7.01 20.97 18.26
C GLN A 178 -6.79 19.54 18.79
N GLU A 179 -6.60 18.56 17.90
CA GLU A 179 -6.38 17.15 18.24
C GLU A 179 -4.89 16.76 18.17
N MET A 180 -4.02 17.66 17.71
CA MET A 180 -2.58 17.38 17.58
C MET A 180 -1.93 17.00 18.91
N ASP A 181 -2.29 17.68 20.01
CA ASP A 181 -1.77 17.36 21.34
C ASP A 181 -2.18 15.95 21.78
N PHE A 182 -3.45 15.58 21.56
CA PHE A 182 -3.94 14.23 21.84
C PHE A 182 -3.15 13.18 21.03
N VAL A 183 -2.97 13.41 19.72
CA VAL A 183 -2.27 12.46 18.85
C VAL A 183 -0.80 12.30 19.24
N LEU A 184 -0.09 13.41 19.48
CA LEU A 184 1.36 13.39 19.74
C LEU A 184 1.73 13.00 21.17
N ASN A 185 0.98 13.49 22.17
CA ASN A 185 1.37 13.39 23.57
C ASN A 185 0.60 12.33 24.36
N LEU A 186 -0.54 11.84 23.86
CA LEU A 186 -1.32 10.79 24.51
C LEU A 186 -1.42 9.51 23.67
N ALA A 187 -2.03 9.59 22.48
CA ALA A 187 -2.27 8.42 21.63
C ALA A 187 -0.97 7.78 21.13
N GLY A 188 -0.05 8.57 20.57
CA GLY A 188 1.24 8.08 20.07
C GLY A 188 2.06 7.33 21.12
N PRO A 189 2.32 7.89 22.31
CA PRO A 189 3.01 7.19 23.40
C PRO A 189 2.25 5.95 23.90
N HIS A 190 0.92 5.99 23.96
CA HIS A 190 0.10 4.83 24.33
C HIS A 190 0.26 3.69 23.32
N LEU A 191 0.12 3.99 22.03
CA LEU A 191 0.25 3.01 20.95
C LEU A 191 1.65 2.41 20.90
N LYS A 192 2.71 3.21 21.01
CA LYS A 192 4.11 2.73 21.05
C LYS A 192 4.36 1.71 22.17
N LYS A 193 3.74 1.89 23.35
CA LYS A 193 3.86 0.92 24.46
C LYS A 193 3.20 -0.43 24.15
N ARG A 194 2.23 -0.44 23.24
CA ARG A 194 1.55 -1.63 22.77
C ARG A 194 2.21 -2.24 21.52
N GLY A 195 3.36 -1.69 21.10
CA GLY A 195 4.16 -2.07 19.93
C GLY A 195 3.48 -1.72 18.62
#